data_AF-A0A1V6CKZ7-F1
#
_entry.id   AF-A0A1V6CKZ7-F1
#
_cell.length_a   1.000
_cell.length_b   1.000
_cell.length_c   1.000
_cell.angle_alpha   90.00
_cell.angle_beta   90.00
_cell.angle_gamma   90.00
#
_symmetry.space_group_name_H-M   'P 1'
#
loop_
_entity.id
_entity.type
_entity.pdbx_description
1 polymer ?
#
loop_
_entity_poly.entity_id
_entity_poly.type
_entity_poly.pdbx_seq_one_letter_code
_entity_poly.pdbx_strand_id
1 'polypeptide(L)' 'MDTATPHTKEKLIKIIKTLIHTDEDLNFLLKLNTEELEKLASIVRARIGG' A
#
# COMPACT_ATOMS: atom_id res chain seq x y z
N MET A 1 -18.92 13.86 6.08
CA MET A 1 -17.82 13.51 7.00
C MET A 1 -16.92 12.57 6.24
N ASP A 2 -15.84 13.09 5.68
CA ASP A 2 -14.82 12.31 5.00
C ASP A 2 -14.15 11.39 6.02
N THR A 3 -14.58 10.13 6.05
CA THR A 3 -14.00 9.10 6.91
C THR A 3 -12.67 8.65 6.28
N ALA A 4 -11.65 9.50 6.40
CA ALA A 4 -10.27 9.07 6.27
C ALA A 4 -9.94 8.15 7.45
N THR A 5 -10.47 6.91 7.40
CA THR A 5 -10.03 5.83 8.27
C THR A 5 -8.51 5.74 8.12
N PRO A 6 -7.71 5.93 9.19
CA PRO A 6 -6.27 5.83 9.09
C PRO A 6 -5.94 4.49 8.43
N HIS A 7 -5.30 4.53 7.26
CA HIS A 7 -4.85 3.30 6.64
C HIS A 7 -3.72 2.75 7.50
N THR A 8 -4.00 1.70 8.27
CA THR A 8 -2.95 0.99 9.01
C THR A 8 -1.92 0.47 8.01
N LYS A 9 -0.65 0.37 8.43
CA LYS A 9 0.43 -0.12 7.56
C LYS A 9 0.08 -1.46 6.90
N GLU A 10 -0.57 -2.36 7.65
CA GLU A 10 -1.07 -3.64 7.15
C GLU A 10 -2.07 -3.49 5.99
N LYS A 11 -2.99 -2.53 6.09
CA LYS A 11 -3.96 -2.25 5.03
C LYS A 11 -3.28 -1.74 3.77
N LEU A 12 -2.27 -0.88 3.90
CA LEU A 12 -1.47 -0.37 2.76
C LEU A 12 -0.69 -1.50 2.10
N ILE A 13 -0.06 -2.37 2.89
CA ILE A 13 0.65 -3.56 2.37
C ILE A 13 -0.32 -4.49 1.63
N LYS A 14 -1.52 -4.72 2.17
CA LYS A 14 -2.55 -5.54 1.51
C LYS A 14 -2.98 -4.93 0.17
N ILE A 15 -3.18 -3.61 0.11
CA ILE A 15 -3.48 -2.90 -1.14
C ILE A 15 -2.35 -3.12 -2.15
N ILE A 16 -1.09 -2.97 -1.75
CA ILE A 16 0.07 -3.17 -2.63
C ILE A 16 0.11 -4.62 -3.14
N LYS A 17 -0.08 -5.63 -2.29
CA LYS A 17 -0.15 -7.04 -2.70
C LYS A 17 -1.22 -7.29 -3.76
N THR A 18 -2.42 -6.74 -3.55
CA THR A 18 -3.53 -6.84 -4.51
C THR A 18 -3.20 -6.15 -5.82
N LEU A 19 -2.60 -4.96 -5.78
CA LEU A 19 -2.25 -4.21 -7.00
C LEU A 19 -1.23 -4.96 -7.85
N ILE A 20 -0.21 -5.58 -7.24
CA ILE A 20 0.85 -6.28 -7.97
C ILE A 20 0.57 -7.77 -8.18
N HIS A 21 -0.63 -8.25 -7.81
CA HIS A 21 -1.04 -9.65 -7.93
C HIS A 21 0.01 -10.65 -7.42
N THR A 22 0.51 -10.43 -6.21
CA THR A 22 1.51 -11.32 -5.60
C THR A 22 1.03 -11.89 -4.27
N ASP A 23 1.38 -13.15 -4.05
CA ASP A 23 1.26 -13.83 -2.76
C ASP A 23 2.54 -13.71 -1.91
N GLU A 24 3.59 -13.06 -2.46
CA GLU A 24 4.86 -12.84 -1.77
C GLU A 24 4.68 -12.10 -0.44
N ASP A 25 5.58 -12.40 0.50
CA ASP A 25 5.58 -11.72 1.78
C ASP A 25 6.25 -10.35 1.68
N LEU A 26 5.44 -9.29 1.69
CA LEU A 26 5.89 -7.90 1.64
C LEU A 26 6.14 -7.31 3.04
N ASN A 27 6.41 -8.13 4.05
CA ASN A 27 6.69 -7.67 5.42
C ASN A 27 7.88 -6.69 5.50
N PHE A 28 8.79 -6.67 4.52
CA PHE A 28 9.85 -5.66 4.43
C PHE A 28 9.30 -4.23 4.35
N LEU A 29 8.07 -4.04 3.85
CA LEU A 29 7.38 -2.76 3.76
C LEU A 29 6.97 -2.22 5.15
N LEU A 30 6.91 -3.05 6.19
CA LEU A 30 6.63 -2.60 7.56
C LEU A 30 7.71 -1.66 8.11
N LYS A 31 8.92 -1.70 7.53
CA LYS A 31 10.03 -0.80 7.85
C LYS A 31 9.76 0.65 7.43
N LEU A 32 8.89 0.85 6.45
CA LEU A 32 8.47 2.17 5.99
C LEU A 32 7.47 2.79 6.97
N ASN A 33 7.47 4.11 7.08
CA ASN A 33 6.43 4.84 7.78
C ASN A 33 5.12 4.85 6.96
N THR A 34 4.02 5.32 7.55
CA THR A 34 2.70 5.29 6.91
C THR A 34 2.66 6.15 5.64
N GLU A 35 3.28 7.33 5.67
CA GLU A 35 3.31 8.25 4.51
C GLU A 35 4.10 7.65 3.33
N GLU A 36 5.23 7.00 3.61
CA GLU A 36 6.02 6.27 2.62
C GLU A 36 5.23 5.12 1.98
N LEU A 37 4.45 4.39 2.78
CA LEU A 37 3.57 3.31 2.29
C LEU A 37 2.43 3.84 1.43
N GLU A 38 1.80 4.96 1.82
CA GLU A 38 0.75 5.60 1.03
C GLU A 38 1.29 6.07 -0.32
N LYS A 39 2.46 6.70 -0.31
CA LYS A 39 3.14 7.13 -1.54
C LYS A 39 3.48 5.93 -2.43
N LEU A 40 3.99 4.84 -1.84
CA LEU A 40 4.28 3.61 -2.59
C LEU A 40 3.02 3.02 -3.22
N ALA A 41 1.92 2.90 -2.46
CA ALA A 41 0.65 2.41 -2.97
C ALA A 41 0.12 3.26 -4.12
N SER A 42 0.25 4.60 -4.04
CA SER A 42 -0.11 5.52 -5.10
C SER A 42 0.73 5.32 -6.37
N ILE A 43 2.05 5.19 -6.24
CA ILE A 43 2.97 4.94 -7.36
C ILE A 43 2.67 3.60 -8.03
N VAL A 44 2.51 2.53 -7.24
CA VAL A 44 2.19 1.19 -7.77
C VAL A 44 0.85 1.22 -8.51
N ARG A 45 -0.17 1.87 -7.94
CA ARG A 45 -1.48 2.02 -8.59
C ARG A 45 -1.37 2.75 -9.92
N ALA A 46 -0.62 3.86 -9.98
CA ALA A 46 -0.41 4.63 -11.20
C ALA A 46 0.35 3.84 -12.29
N ARG A 47 1.26 2.95 -11.89
CA ARG A 47 2.05 2.11 -12.80
C ARG A 47 1.25 0.96 -13.42
N ILE A 48 0.30 0.39 -12.69
CA ILE A 48 -0.46 -0.80 -13.12
C ILE A 48 -1.79 -0.41 -13.78
N GLY A 49 -2.35 0.75 -13.44
CA GLY A 49 -3.56 1.28 -14.07
C GLY A 49 -3.32 2.12 -15.33
N GLY A 50 -2.08 2.21 -15.81
CA GLY A 50 -1.69 2.95 -17.02
C GLY A 50 -1.33 2.05 -18.18
#